data_AF-A0A9X1D903-F1
#
_entry.id   AF-A0A9X1D903-F1
#
_cell.length_a   1.000
_cell.length_b   1.000
_cell.length_c   1.000
_cell.angle_alpha   90.00
_cell.angle_beta   90.00
_cell.angle_gamma   90.00
#
_symmetry.space_group_name_H-M   'P 1'
#
loop_
_entity.id
_entity.type
_entity.pdbx_description
1 polymer ?
#
loop_
_entity_poly.entity_id
_entity_poly.type
_entity_poly.pdbx_seq_one_letter_code
_entity_poly.pdbx_strand_id
1 'polypeptide(L)'
;METPAPAFELMDFRPERPVSLRNRTCVYCGLFLSPSNKTREHVIGRRFVPDGKLQGQWNLILNACRPCNSRKADLEDDISAITLQPDSWGRYGHGDIAAIEDAQRKARDSRSRRTRKTVKDSSEQIKIQGTLGPGVKLSFQYSSPPQIDDDRAFELARLQLTAFFYMQTYNHETRQGGYWLHGYHPVMTANRSDWGNPLMVGFMRTIESWDCRLLAISADGFFKLITRKHPLTETWAWALEWNHSRRLMGFFGEPDPAQDIVNSLPRLEVKTVYQAPDESLSFRVETPLKEDEDALFLVFDGTVQPDT
;
A
#
# COMPACT_ATOMS: atom_id res chain seq x y z
N MET A 1 -12.21 24.02 30.89
CA MET A 1 -11.41 22.82 31.18
C MET A 1 -11.85 21.78 30.17
N GLU A 2 -11.10 21.65 29.09
CA GLU A 2 -11.33 20.58 28.11
C GLU A 2 -10.88 19.27 28.75
N THR A 3 -11.79 18.30 28.81
CA THR A 3 -11.49 16.95 29.25
C THR A 3 -10.41 16.39 28.31
N PRO A 4 -9.28 15.85 28.81
CA PRO A 4 -8.30 15.21 27.94
C PRO A 4 -9.00 14.13 27.12
N ALA A 5 -8.76 14.14 25.81
CA ALA A 5 -9.27 13.11 24.91
C ALA A 5 -8.85 11.73 25.44
N PRO A 6 -9.74 10.72 25.42
CA PRO A 6 -9.37 9.39 25.89
C PRO A 6 -8.14 8.90 25.13
N ALA A 7 -7.17 8.35 25.86
CA ALA A 7 -6.09 7.58 25.26
C ALA A 7 -6.74 6.48 24.42
N PHE A 8 -6.52 6.49 23.11
CA PHE A 8 -7.08 5.48 22.24
C PHE A 8 -6.25 4.21 22.39
N GLU A 9 -6.85 3.15 22.93
CA GLU A 9 -6.23 1.83 22.93
C GLU A 9 -6.03 1.37 21.49
N LEU A 10 -4.82 0.87 21.19
CA LEU A 10 -4.53 0.19 19.94
C LEU A 10 -5.56 -0.94 19.76
N MET A 11 -6.18 -1.05 18.58
CA MET A 11 -7.14 -2.12 18.34
C MET A 11 -6.46 -3.49 18.48
N ASP A 12 -6.87 -4.25 19.50
CA ASP A 12 -6.43 -5.63 19.71
C ASP A 12 -7.23 -6.59 18.81
N PHE A 13 -6.55 -7.21 17.86
CA PHE A 13 -7.13 -8.23 16.98
C PHE A 13 -6.71 -9.60 17.45
N ARG A 14 -7.67 -10.53 17.55
CA ARG A 14 -7.34 -11.95 17.69
C ARG A 14 -6.68 -12.42 16.39
N PRO A 15 -5.38 -12.76 16.40
CA PRO A 15 -4.64 -12.98 15.17
C PRO A 15 -5.15 -14.18 14.38
N GLU A 16 -5.84 -15.14 15.02
CA GLU A 16 -6.30 -16.37 14.38
C GLU A 16 -7.74 -16.33 13.84
N ARG A 17 -8.43 -15.18 13.93
CA ARG A 17 -9.86 -15.12 13.59
C ARG A 17 -10.23 -13.89 12.77
N PRO A 18 -11.05 -14.05 11.71
CA PRO A 18 -11.54 -12.90 10.97
C PRO A 18 -12.49 -12.06 11.82
N VAL A 19 -12.34 -10.73 11.71
CA VAL A 19 -13.29 -9.76 12.23
C VAL A 19 -14.42 -9.62 11.22
N SER A 20 -15.68 -9.85 11.63
CA SER A 20 -16.84 -9.72 10.75
C SER A 20 -17.78 -8.62 11.21
N LEU A 21 -17.96 -7.60 10.37
CA LEU A 21 -18.90 -6.50 10.61
C LEU A 21 -20.21 -6.72 9.83
N ARG A 22 -21.33 -6.38 10.48
CA ARG A 22 -22.69 -6.49 9.90
C ARG A 22 -23.22 -5.13 9.46
N ASN A 23 -22.38 -4.38 8.74
CA ASN A 23 -22.68 -3.03 8.29
C ASN A 23 -23.93 -2.94 7.39
N ARG A 24 -24.67 -1.84 7.53
CA ARG A 24 -25.90 -1.54 6.75
C ARG A 24 -25.66 -0.71 5.50
N THR A 25 -24.52 -0.06 5.38
CA THR A 25 -24.11 0.75 4.24
C THR A 25 -22.89 0.14 3.58
N CYS A 26 -22.77 0.26 2.25
CA CYS A 26 -21.58 -0.16 1.53
C CYS A 26 -20.38 0.57 2.11
N VAL A 27 -19.37 -0.20 2.53
CA VAL A 27 -18.14 0.36 3.10
C VAL A 27 -17.44 1.36 2.17
N TYR A 28 -17.57 1.21 0.85
CA TYR A 28 -16.81 2.01 -0.11
C TYR A 28 -17.55 3.25 -0.63
N CYS A 29 -18.89 3.24 -0.64
CA CYS A 29 -19.69 4.30 -1.25
C CYS A 29 -20.86 4.80 -0.40
N GLY A 30 -21.05 4.26 0.81
CA GLY A 30 -22.13 4.66 1.72
C GLY A 30 -23.54 4.20 1.30
N LEU A 31 -23.72 3.61 0.12
CA LEU A 31 -25.03 3.13 -0.35
C LEU A 31 -25.67 2.15 0.65
N PHE A 32 -26.95 2.33 0.97
CA PHE A 32 -27.69 1.36 1.80
C PHE A 32 -27.72 -0.03 1.16
N LEU A 33 -27.42 -1.03 1.99
CA LEU A 33 -27.36 -2.42 1.60
C LEU A 33 -28.67 -3.14 1.89
N SER A 34 -29.20 -3.78 0.85
CA SER A 34 -30.32 -4.72 0.90
C SER A 34 -29.82 -6.12 0.53
N PRO A 35 -30.62 -7.18 0.77
CA PRO A 35 -30.26 -8.52 0.32
C PRO A 35 -29.96 -8.64 -1.19
N SER A 36 -30.51 -7.76 -2.03
CA SER A 36 -30.34 -7.81 -3.49
C SER A 36 -29.04 -7.18 -4.00
N ASN A 37 -28.46 -6.21 -3.27
CA ASN A 37 -27.24 -5.51 -3.69
C ASN A 37 -26.01 -5.81 -2.82
N LYS A 38 -26.23 -6.45 -1.66
CA LYS A 38 -25.20 -6.79 -0.68
C LYS A 38 -24.34 -7.95 -1.16
N THR A 39 -23.03 -7.77 -1.06
CA THR A 39 -22.02 -8.80 -1.26
C THR A 39 -21.10 -8.87 -0.06
N ARG A 40 -20.57 -10.07 0.22
CA ARG A 40 -19.55 -10.26 1.25
C ARG A 40 -18.22 -9.74 0.71
N GLU A 41 -17.62 -8.83 1.46
CA GLU A 41 -16.34 -8.21 1.18
C GLU A 41 -15.26 -8.85 2.06
N HIS A 42 -14.16 -9.23 1.44
CA HIS A 42 -12.91 -9.56 2.11
C HIS A 42 -11.94 -8.42 1.85
N VAL A 43 -11.62 -7.62 2.87
CA VAL A 43 -10.80 -6.40 2.67
C VAL A 43 -9.45 -6.76 2.09
N ILE A 44 -8.82 -7.80 2.61
CA ILE A 44 -7.71 -8.49 1.94
C ILE A 44 -8.33 -9.63 1.12
N GLY A 45 -8.36 -9.49 -0.20
CA GLY A 45 -8.89 -10.52 -1.09
C GLY A 45 -8.17 -11.86 -0.89
N ARG A 46 -8.91 -12.98 -0.92
CA ARG A 46 -8.32 -14.32 -0.72
C ARG A 46 -7.26 -14.68 -1.75
N ARG A 47 -7.35 -14.10 -2.96
CA ARG A 47 -6.39 -14.27 -4.05
C ARG A 47 -5.40 -13.11 -4.13
N PHE A 48 -5.48 -12.13 -3.23
CA PHE A 48 -4.57 -10.98 -3.23
C PHE A 48 -3.19 -11.34 -2.66
N VAL A 49 -3.18 -12.14 -1.61
CA VAL A 49 -1.99 -12.77 -1.02
C VAL A 49 -1.83 -14.20 -1.56
N PRO A 50 -0.74 -14.92 -1.25
CA PRO A 50 -0.59 -16.31 -1.67
C PRO A 50 -1.70 -17.22 -1.11
N ASP A 51 -2.02 -18.27 -1.86
CA ASP A 51 -3.05 -19.22 -1.42
C ASP A 51 -2.69 -19.85 -0.06
N GLY A 52 -3.72 -20.09 0.74
CA GLY A 52 -3.55 -20.60 2.11
C GLY A 52 -3.10 -19.57 3.15
N LYS A 53 -2.50 -18.43 2.77
CA LYS A 53 -1.94 -17.47 3.76
C LYS A 53 -2.96 -16.80 4.65
N LEU A 54 -4.22 -16.72 4.24
CA LEU A 54 -5.31 -16.22 5.10
C LEU A 54 -6.00 -17.32 5.93
N GLN A 55 -5.58 -18.58 5.83
CA GLN A 55 -6.18 -19.66 6.62
C GLN A 55 -5.71 -19.57 8.07
N GLY A 56 -6.66 -19.45 9.01
CA GLY A 56 -6.34 -19.29 10.42
C GLY A 56 -5.64 -17.97 10.75
N GLN A 57 -5.72 -16.98 9.85
CA GLN A 57 -5.25 -15.61 10.07
C GLN A 57 -6.43 -14.64 10.09
N TRP A 58 -6.27 -13.53 10.81
CA TRP A 58 -7.29 -12.50 10.88
C TRP A 58 -7.44 -11.78 9.54
N ASN A 59 -8.65 -11.36 9.22
CA ASN A 59 -8.96 -10.51 8.07
C ASN A 59 -10.24 -9.75 8.41
N LEU A 60 -10.42 -8.57 7.84
CA LEU A 60 -11.66 -7.82 7.97
C LEU A 60 -12.66 -8.28 6.90
N ILE A 61 -13.82 -8.72 7.36
CA ILE A 61 -14.93 -9.15 6.53
C ILE A 61 -16.12 -8.24 6.81
N LEU A 62 -16.69 -7.66 5.76
CA LEU A 62 -17.85 -6.80 5.88
C LEU A 62 -18.70 -6.87 4.61
N ASN A 63 -19.59 -5.91 4.41
CA ASN A 63 -20.48 -5.88 3.26
C ASN A 63 -20.18 -4.70 2.35
N ALA A 64 -20.20 -4.95 1.05
CA ALA A 64 -20.10 -3.92 0.02
C ALA A 64 -21.22 -4.12 -1.02
N CYS A 65 -21.56 -3.07 -1.75
CA CYS A 65 -22.41 -3.22 -2.92
C CYS A 65 -21.61 -3.94 -4.02
N ARG A 66 -22.30 -4.70 -4.88
CA ARG A 66 -21.67 -5.46 -5.96
C ARG A 66 -20.72 -4.62 -6.83
N PRO A 67 -21.06 -3.40 -7.31
CA PRO A 67 -20.15 -2.61 -8.13
C PRO A 67 -18.81 -2.29 -7.45
N CYS A 68 -18.83 -1.88 -6.17
CA CYS A 68 -17.59 -1.54 -5.46
C CYS A 68 -16.73 -2.77 -5.18
N ASN A 69 -17.34 -3.89 -4.78
CA ASN A 69 -16.63 -5.15 -4.56
C ASN A 69 -16.00 -5.66 -5.88
N SER A 70 -16.75 -5.64 -6.99
CA SER A 70 -16.23 -6.01 -8.30
C SER A 70 -15.09 -5.09 -8.77
N ARG A 71 -15.17 -3.78 -8.53
CA ARG A 71 -14.10 -2.84 -8.85
C ARG A 71 -12.84 -3.15 -8.05
N LYS A 72 -12.96 -3.41 -6.75
CA LYS A 72 -11.83 -3.80 -5.91
C LYS A 72 -11.22 -5.12 -6.39
N ALA A 73 -12.04 -6.13 -6.68
CA ALA A 73 -11.56 -7.42 -7.17
C ALA A 73 -10.80 -7.30 -8.50
N ASP A 74 -11.20 -6.40 -9.42
CA ASP A 74 -10.44 -6.12 -10.65
C ASP A 74 -9.08 -5.50 -10.37
N LEU A 75 -8.97 -4.63 -9.35
CA LEU A 75 -7.69 -4.07 -8.93
C LEU A 75 -6.81 -5.13 -8.28
N GLU A 76 -7.37 -5.99 -7.43
CA GLU A 76 -6.61 -7.04 -6.74
C GLU A 76 -6.04 -8.09 -7.70
N ASP A 77 -6.69 -8.38 -8.83
CA ASP A 77 -6.28 -9.43 -9.77
C ASP A 77 -4.88 -9.20 -10.36
N ASP A 78 -4.65 -8.06 -11.02
CA ASP A 78 -3.35 -7.78 -11.62
C ASP A 78 -2.33 -7.27 -10.62
N ILE A 79 -2.73 -6.47 -9.63
CA ILE A 79 -1.83 -5.97 -8.58
C ILE A 79 -1.25 -7.13 -7.77
N SER A 80 -2.06 -8.12 -7.38
CA SER A 80 -1.56 -9.32 -6.70
C SER A 80 -0.55 -10.07 -7.56
N ALA A 81 -0.90 -10.31 -8.83
CA ALA A 81 -0.05 -11.05 -9.74
C ALA A 81 1.30 -10.36 -9.96
N ILE A 82 1.34 -9.03 -10.06
CA ILE A 82 2.58 -8.26 -10.23
C ILE A 82 3.37 -8.18 -8.93
N THR A 83 2.74 -7.90 -7.79
CA THR A 83 3.44 -7.77 -6.50
C THR A 83 3.99 -9.08 -5.97
N LEU A 84 3.50 -10.24 -6.43
CA LEU A 84 4.07 -11.53 -6.07
C LEU A 84 5.30 -11.91 -6.90
N GLN A 85 5.59 -11.21 -8.00
CA GLN A 85 6.74 -11.52 -8.84
C GLN A 85 8.05 -11.14 -8.13
N PRO A 86 9.16 -11.81 -8.48
CA PRO A 86 10.47 -11.41 -7.99
C PRO A 86 10.90 -10.07 -8.59
N ASP A 87 11.95 -9.49 -8.01
CA ASP A 87 12.62 -8.31 -8.56
C ASP A 87 13.29 -8.58 -9.91
N SER A 88 13.93 -7.55 -10.48
CA SER A 88 14.64 -7.64 -11.75
C SER A 88 15.84 -8.61 -11.75
N TRP A 89 16.31 -9.03 -10.57
CA TRP A 89 17.36 -10.03 -10.39
C TRP A 89 16.80 -11.43 -10.09
N GLY A 90 15.47 -11.61 -10.14
CA GLY A 90 14.82 -12.89 -9.87
C GLY A 90 14.73 -13.23 -8.38
N ARG A 91 14.92 -12.27 -7.48
CA ARG A 91 14.83 -12.49 -6.03
C ARG A 91 13.42 -12.19 -5.53
N TYR A 92 12.85 -13.12 -4.77
CA TYR A 92 11.59 -12.92 -4.07
C TYR A 92 11.84 -12.20 -2.74
N GLY A 93 10.87 -11.40 -2.29
CA GLY A 93 10.90 -10.76 -0.97
C GLY A 93 10.67 -11.71 0.21
N HIS A 94 10.51 -13.00 -0.05
CA HIS A 94 10.26 -14.07 0.91
C HIS A 94 10.88 -15.40 0.43
N GLY A 95 11.11 -16.33 1.36
CA GLY A 95 11.62 -17.69 1.07
C GLY A 95 10.53 -18.76 0.90
N ASP A 96 9.25 -18.40 0.97
CA ASP A 96 8.14 -19.35 0.93
C ASP A 96 7.94 -19.97 -0.47
N ILE A 97 8.14 -21.29 -0.57
CA ILE A 97 8.03 -22.07 -1.82
C ILE A 97 6.60 -22.05 -2.38
N ALA A 98 5.58 -22.23 -1.53
CA ALA A 98 4.19 -22.26 -1.98
C ALA A 98 3.77 -20.88 -2.53
N ALA A 99 4.27 -19.80 -1.94
CA ALA A 99 4.06 -18.46 -2.46
C ALA A 99 4.77 -18.22 -3.81
N ILE A 100 5.97 -18.77 -4.00
CA ILE A 100 6.68 -18.72 -5.29
C ILE A 100 5.90 -19.47 -6.39
N GLU A 101 5.37 -20.66 -6.07
CA GLU A 101 4.56 -21.44 -7.01
C GLU A 101 3.26 -20.70 -7.38
N ASP A 102 2.60 -20.08 -6.40
CA ASP A 102 1.41 -19.27 -6.63
C ASP A 102 1.72 -18.03 -7.48
N ALA A 103 2.85 -17.36 -7.22
CA ALA A 103 3.34 -16.23 -8.02
C ALA A 103 3.52 -16.63 -9.50
N GLN A 104 4.16 -17.77 -9.76
CA GLN A 104 4.36 -18.28 -11.12
C GLN A 104 3.04 -18.66 -11.81
N ARG A 105 2.07 -19.19 -11.05
CA ARG A 105 0.73 -19.50 -11.55
C ARG A 105 -0.01 -18.22 -11.95
N LYS A 106 -0.07 -17.23 -11.05
CA LYS A 106 -0.69 -15.92 -11.32
C LYS A 106 -0.01 -15.18 -12.49
N ALA A 107 1.29 -15.31 -12.64
CA ALA A 107 2.01 -14.72 -13.78
C ALA A 107 1.47 -15.21 -15.14
N ARG A 108 1.07 -16.47 -15.23
CA ARG A 108 0.52 -17.08 -16.46
C ARG A 108 -0.94 -16.73 -16.69
N ASP A 109 -1.73 -16.65 -15.61
CA ASP A 109 -3.19 -16.56 -15.70
C ASP A 109 -3.70 -15.12 -15.69
N SER A 110 -3.03 -14.21 -14.98
CA SER A 110 -3.45 -12.82 -14.82
C SER A 110 -2.86 -11.92 -15.91
N ARG A 111 -3.64 -10.93 -16.34
CA ARG A 111 -3.23 -9.96 -17.38
C ARG A 111 -2.94 -8.60 -16.78
N SER A 112 -1.77 -8.04 -17.07
CA SER A 112 -1.44 -6.65 -16.74
C SER A 112 -2.41 -5.71 -17.44
N ARG A 113 -3.06 -4.81 -16.69
CA ARG A 113 -3.94 -3.80 -17.31
C ARG A 113 -3.16 -2.75 -18.10
N ARG A 114 -1.90 -2.50 -17.73
CA ARG A 114 -1.00 -1.56 -18.39
C ARG A 114 -0.59 -2.03 -19.78
N THR A 115 -0.08 -3.26 -19.91
CA THR A 115 0.43 -3.80 -21.19
C THR A 115 -0.62 -4.59 -21.98
N ARG A 116 -1.72 -5.00 -21.32
CA ARG A 116 -2.74 -5.94 -21.82
C ARG A 116 -2.23 -7.35 -22.12
N LYS A 117 -0.99 -7.68 -21.73
CA LYS A 117 -0.41 -9.03 -21.85
C LYS A 117 -0.57 -9.80 -20.53
N THR A 118 -0.28 -11.10 -20.54
CA THR A 118 -0.12 -11.86 -19.28
C THR A 118 1.01 -11.21 -18.47
N VAL A 119 0.96 -11.29 -17.15
CA VAL A 119 2.03 -10.72 -16.30
C VAL A 119 3.39 -11.32 -16.68
N LYS A 120 3.46 -12.62 -16.99
CA LYS A 120 4.66 -13.29 -17.50
C LYS A 120 5.25 -12.63 -18.75
N ASP A 121 4.41 -12.17 -19.67
CA ASP A 121 4.84 -11.58 -20.95
C ASP A 121 4.80 -10.04 -20.95
N SER A 122 4.63 -9.43 -19.77
CA SER A 122 4.47 -7.98 -19.58
C SER A 122 5.78 -7.24 -19.30
N SER A 123 6.94 -7.81 -19.63
CA SER A 123 8.18 -7.07 -19.56
C SER A 123 8.16 -5.90 -20.55
N GLU A 124 8.53 -4.69 -20.09
CA GLU A 124 8.56 -3.52 -20.95
C GLU A 124 9.95 -3.36 -21.54
N GLN A 125 10.04 -3.29 -22.87
CA GLN A 125 11.28 -2.99 -23.56
C GLN A 125 11.40 -1.48 -23.79
N ILE A 126 12.31 -0.84 -23.08
CA ILE A 126 12.63 0.58 -23.28
C ILE A 126 13.84 0.64 -24.20
N LYS A 127 13.64 1.13 -25.43
CA LYS A 127 14.72 1.37 -26.38
C LYS A 127 15.09 2.84 -26.34
N ILE A 128 16.28 3.15 -25.82
CA ILE A 128 16.83 4.50 -25.81
C ILE A 128 17.79 4.61 -26.97
N GLN A 129 17.51 5.49 -27.92
CA GLN A 129 18.41 5.80 -29.02
C GLN A 129 18.90 7.24 -28.85
N GLY A 130 20.22 7.43 -28.81
CA GLY A 130 20.83 8.75 -28.66
C GLY A 130 22.07 8.89 -29.55
N THR A 131 22.50 10.13 -29.77
CA THR A 131 23.78 10.40 -30.42
C THR A 131 24.71 11.14 -29.46
N LEU A 132 25.88 10.57 -29.16
CA LEU A 132 26.92 11.21 -28.33
C LEU A 132 27.90 12.03 -29.19
N GLY A 133 27.37 12.75 -30.18
CA GLY A 133 28.15 13.54 -31.13
C GLY A 133 28.22 12.95 -32.56
N PRO A 134 28.96 13.60 -33.45
CA PRO A 134 29.03 13.22 -34.87
C PRO A 134 29.58 11.79 -35.02
N GLY A 135 28.75 10.88 -35.51
CA GLY A 135 29.14 9.50 -35.83
C GLY A 135 28.96 8.46 -34.71
N VAL A 136 28.56 8.84 -33.49
CA VAL A 136 28.32 7.88 -32.39
C VAL A 136 26.83 7.73 -32.12
N LYS A 137 26.25 6.59 -32.52
CA LYS A 137 24.87 6.18 -32.18
C LYS A 137 24.90 5.24 -30.98
N LEU A 138 24.27 5.63 -29.87
CA LEU A 138 24.00 4.75 -28.74
C LEU A 138 22.59 4.18 -28.88
N SER A 139 22.46 2.87 -28.64
CA SER A 139 21.16 2.20 -28.49
C SER A 139 21.21 1.31 -27.26
N PHE A 140 20.41 1.64 -26.25
CA PHE A 140 20.20 0.77 -25.09
C PHE A 140 18.83 0.12 -25.22
N GLN A 141 18.76 -1.18 -24.93
CA GLN A 141 17.50 -1.89 -24.78
C GLN A 141 17.43 -2.39 -23.35
N TYR A 142 16.53 -1.81 -22.56
CA TYR A 142 16.27 -2.22 -21.19
C TYR A 142 14.99 -3.02 -21.13
N SER A 143 14.97 -4.11 -20.36
CA SER A 143 13.76 -4.87 -20.06
C SER A 143 13.39 -4.66 -18.60
N SER A 144 12.25 -4.04 -18.32
CA SER A 144 11.73 -3.90 -16.97
C SER A 144 10.77 -5.05 -16.63
N PRO A 145 10.68 -5.45 -15.35
CA PRO A 145 9.62 -6.37 -14.92
C PRO A 145 8.24 -5.72 -15.08
N PRO A 146 7.14 -6.50 -15.05
CA PRO A 146 5.79 -5.95 -15.12
C PRO A 146 5.59 -4.83 -14.09
N GLN A 147 5.13 -3.67 -14.56
CA GLN A 147 4.90 -2.50 -13.70
C GLN A 147 3.42 -2.37 -13.35
N ILE A 148 3.16 -1.98 -12.11
CA ILE A 148 1.83 -1.58 -11.64
C ILE A 148 1.59 -0.14 -12.07
N ASP A 149 0.38 0.16 -12.50
CA ASP A 149 -0.08 1.54 -12.65
C ASP A 149 -0.30 2.17 -11.27
N ASP A 150 0.37 3.28 -10.96
CA ASP A 150 0.32 3.87 -9.63
C ASP A 150 -1.09 4.36 -9.26
N ASP A 151 -1.90 4.84 -10.21
CA ASP A 151 -3.29 5.25 -9.94
C ASP A 151 -4.14 4.05 -9.52
N ARG A 152 -3.94 2.90 -10.19
CA ARG A 152 -4.59 1.64 -9.78
C ARG A 152 -4.11 1.18 -8.41
N ALA A 153 -2.82 1.29 -8.14
CA ALA A 153 -2.24 0.91 -6.86
C ALA A 153 -2.81 1.78 -5.72
N PHE A 154 -2.82 3.10 -5.90
CA PHE A 154 -3.39 4.00 -4.91
C PHE A 154 -4.89 3.87 -4.76
N GLU A 155 -5.65 3.52 -5.81
CA GLU A 155 -7.07 3.24 -5.67
C GLU A 155 -7.33 1.96 -4.86
N LEU A 156 -6.55 0.89 -5.05
CA LEU A 156 -6.69 -0.31 -4.23
C LEU A 156 -6.34 -0.02 -2.76
N ALA A 157 -5.24 0.70 -2.53
CA ALA A 157 -4.85 1.16 -1.20
C ALA A 157 -5.98 1.98 -0.55
N ARG A 158 -6.56 2.95 -1.27
CA ARG A 158 -7.67 3.77 -0.80
C ARG A 158 -8.88 2.92 -0.39
N LEU A 159 -9.25 1.91 -1.18
CA LEU A 159 -10.36 1.01 -0.83
C LEU A 159 -10.04 0.19 0.44
N GLN A 160 -8.85 -0.42 0.52
CA GLN A 160 -8.43 -1.18 1.71
C GLN A 160 -8.44 -0.29 2.96
N LEU A 161 -7.80 0.89 2.89
CA LEU A 161 -7.76 1.88 3.96
C LEU A 161 -9.17 2.33 4.36
N THR A 162 -10.07 2.55 3.40
CA THR A 162 -11.48 2.92 3.67
C THR A 162 -12.13 1.88 4.56
N ALA A 163 -11.96 0.60 4.25
CA ALA A 163 -12.57 -0.45 5.04
C ALA A 163 -11.98 -0.58 6.44
N PHE A 164 -10.67 -0.43 6.59
CA PHE A 164 -10.02 -0.44 7.90
C PHE A 164 -10.38 0.80 8.74
N PHE A 165 -10.49 1.98 8.15
CA PHE A 165 -10.96 3.18 8.84
C PHE A 165 -12.44 3.07 9.24
N TYR A 166 -13.27 2.49 8.36
CA TYR A 166 -14.67 2.21 8.65
C TYR A 166 -14.81 1.27 9.85
N MET A 167 -13.94 0.26 9.96
CA MET A 167 -13.87 -0.62 11.15
C MET A 167 -13.46 0.16 12.40
N GLN A 168 -12.43 1.02 12.30
CA GLN A 168 -11.95 1.84 13.43
C GLN A 168 -13.04 2.74 14.03
N THR A 169 -13.98 3.17 13.18
CA THR A 169 -15.05 4.10 13.53
C THR A 169 -16.42 3.43 13.56
N TYR A 170 -16.47 2.10 13.62
CA TYR A 170 -17.71 1.34 13.51
C TYR A 170 -18.58 1.46 14.77
N ASN A 171 -19.79 2.00 14.61
CA ASN A 171 -20.81 2.02 15.65
C ASN A 171 -21.69 0.75 15.55
N HIS A 172 -21.73 -0.03 16.62
CA HIS A 172 -22.46 -1.31 16.67
C HIS A 172 -23.99 -1.15 16.68
N GLU A 173 -24.51 -0.04 17.21
CA GLU A 173 -25.95 0.25 17.27
C GLU A 173 -26.49 0.61 15.89
N THR A 174 -25.83 1.59 15.24
CA THR A 174 -26.23 2.05 13.89
C THR A 174 -25.77 1.08 12.80
N ARG A 175 -24.77 0.25 13.09
CA ARG A 175 -24.08 -0.65 12.16
C ARG A 175 -23.47 0.11 10.99
N GLN A 176 -22.83 1.22 11.30
CA GLN A 176 -22.17 2.10 10.36
C GLN A 176 -20.81 2.52 10.88
N GLY A 177 -19.83 2.62 9.99
CA GLY A 177 -18.54 3.24 10.21
C GLY A 177 -18.46 4.59 9.51
N GLY A 178 -17.52 5.41 9.95
CA GLY A 178 -17.20 6.70 9.36
C GLY A 178 -16.22 6.61 8.20
N TYR A 179 -15.90 7.79 7.67
CA TYR A 179 -14.92 8.04 6.62
C TYR A 179 -14.01 9.17 7.10
N TRP A 180 -12.75 9.18 6.66
CA TRP A 180 -11.88 10.31 6.92
C TRP A 180 -12.38 11.57 6.22
N LEU A 181 -12.14 12.71 6.85
CA LEU A 181 -12.46 14.02 6.29
C LEU A 181 -11.29 14.54 5.46
N HIS A 182 -11.51 15.62 4.71
CA HIS A 182 -10.49 16.45 4.05
C HIS A 182 -9.60 15.80 2.95
N GLY A 183 -9.73 14.50 2.69
CA GLY A 183 -9.22 13.85 1.47
C GLY A 183 -8.23 12.72 1.69
N TYR A 184 -7.74 12.17 0.58
CA TYR A 184 -6.77 11.09 0.49
C TYR A 184 -5.59 11.57 -0.37
N HIS A 185 -4.41 11.64 0.24
CA HIS A 185 -3.22 12.32 -0.29
C HIS A 185 -2.08 11.30 -0.44
N PRO A 186 -2.03 10.54 -1.54
CA PRO A 186 -0.94 9.60 -1.78
C PRO A 186 0.39 10.32 -1.98
N VAL A 187 1.47 9.73 -1.47
CA VAL A 187 2.82 10.34 -1.55
C VAL A 187 3.71 9.54 -2.49
N MET A 188 3.92 8.25 -2.22
CA MET A 188 4.76 7.42 -3.09
C MET A 188 4.49 5.94 -2.98
N THR A 189 4.98 5.22 -3.98
CA THR A 189 5.11 3.77 -4.00
C THR A 189 6.60 3.40 -4.06
N ALA A 190 6.98 2.26 -3.50
CA ALA A 190 8.35 1.76 -3.56
C ALA A 190 8.41 0.23 -3.64
N ASN A 191 9.32 -0.27 -4.46
CA ASN A 191 9.69 -1.69 -4.46
C ASN A 191 10.63 -1.99 -3.28
N ARG A 192 10.71 -3.26 -2.88
CA ARG A 192 11.56 -3.73 -1.77
C ARG A 192 13.03 -3.32 -1.93
N SER A 193 13.54 -3.41 -3.16
CA SER A 193 14.91 -2.99 -3.50
C SER A 193 15.18 -1.51 -3.22
N ASP A 194 14.13 -0.72 -2.99
CA ASP A 194 14.20 0.72 -2.81
C ASP A 194 13.55 1.23 -1.51
N TRP A 195 13.24 0.37 -0.56
CA TRP A 195 12.64 0.82 0.71
C TRP A 195 13.54 1.76 1.53
N GLY A 196 14.85 1.77 1.27
CA GLY A 196 15.84 2.61 1.94
C GLY A 196 16.02 3.98 1.29
N ASN A 197 15.19 4.34 0.30
CA ASN A 197 15.28 5.65 -0.32
C ASN A 197 15.03 6.78 0.72
N PRO A 198 15.64 7.97 0.53
CA PRO A 198 15.55 9.05 1.52
C PRO A 198 14.13 9.51 1.86
N LEU A 199 13.19 9.45 0.91
CA LEU A 199 11.81 9.87 1.11
C LEU A 199 11.06 8.88 2.02
N MET A 200 11.20 7.57 1.76
CA MET A 200 10.61 6.50 2.59
C MET A 200 11.17 6.50 4.01
N VAL A 201 12.50 6.61 4.16
CA VAL A 201 13.15 6.69 5.47
C VAL A 201 12.74 7.97 6.20
N GLY A 202 12.65 9.10 5.50
CA GLY A 202 12.16 10.37 6.04
C GLY A 202 10.73 10.26 6.55
N PHE A 203 9.82 9.68 5.75
CA PHE A 203 8.43 9.46 6.15
C PHE A 203 8.33 8.56 7.38
N MET A 204 9.02 7.41 7.37
CA MET A 204 9.06 6.46 8.48
C MET A 204 9.47 7.14 9.80
N ARG A 205 10.55 7.91 9.79
CA ARG A 205 11.02 8.68 10.96
C ARG A 205 10.04 9.77 11.38
N THR A 206 9.43 10.46 10.43
CA THR A 206 8.49 11.55 10.71
C THR A 206 7.27 11.06 11.49
N ILE A 207 6.75 9.88 11.12
CA ILE A 207 5.52 9.34 11.72
C ILE A 207 5.77 8.46 12.94
N GLU A 208 7.03 8.16 13.26
CA GLU A 208 7.42 7.23 14.33
C GLU A 208 6.82 7.61 15.69
N SER A 209 6.83 8.91 16.01
CA SER A 209 6.30 9.48 17.26
C SER A 209 4.80 9.75 17.23
N TRP A 210 4.13 9.56 16.08
CA TRP A 210 2.70 9.81 15.96
C TRP A 210 1.91 8.70 16.62
N ASP A 211 0.74 9.05 17.14
CA ASP A 211 -0.14 8.13 17.85
C ASP A 211 -0.63 7.01 16.91
N CYS A 212 -0.26 5.76 17.23
CA CYS A 212 -0.58 4.61 16.40
C CYS A 212 -2.03 4.18 16.61
N ARG A 213 -2.85 4.32 15.56
CA ARG A 213 -4.30 4.04 15.61
C ARG A 213 -4.66 2.65 15.10
N LEU A 214 -3.84 2.13 14.20
CA LEU A 214 -4.00 0.79 13.68
C LEU A 214 -2.64 0.24 13.28
N LEU A 215 -2.29 -0.94 13.79
CA LEU A 215 -1.28 -1.81 13.20
C LEU A 215 -1.96 -3.12 12.85
N ALA A 216 -1.84 -3.53 11.59
CA ALA A 216 -2.54 -4.68 11.03
C ALA A 216 -1.56 -5.48 10.18
N ILE A 217 -1.05 -6.59 10.72
CA ILE A 217 -0.17 -7.54 10.02
C ILE A 217 -0.93 -8.85 9.87
N SER A 218 -1.15 -9.31 8.65
CA SER A 218 -1.87 -10.54 8.34
C SER A 218 -1.20 -11.32 7.22
N ALA A 219 -1.73 -12.51 6.93
CA ALA A 219 -1.30 -13.38 5.86
C ALA A 219 0.20 -13.71 5.96
N ASP A 220 0.69 -14.07 7.14
CA ASP A 220 2.10 -14.32 7.43
C ASP A 220 3.04 -13.16 7.02
N GLY A 221 2.55 -11.91 7.06
CA GLY A 221 3.31 -10.72 6.69
C GLY A 221 3.18 -10.30 5.23
N PHE A 222 2.47 -11.07 4.38
CA PHE A 222 2.17 -10.68 3.00
C PHE A 222 1.21 -9.48 2.91
N PHE A 223 0.57 -9.10 4.02
CA PHE A 223 -0.17 -7.85 4.12
C PHE A 223 0.19 -7.14 5.43
N LYS A 224 0.63 -5.89 5.32
CA LYS A 224 0.81 -5.00 6.47
C LYS A 224 0.12 -3.67 6.23
N LEU A 225 -0.44 -3.11 7.28
CA LEU A 225 -1.04 -1.79 7.31
C LEU A 225 -0.67 -1.11 8.62
N ILE A 226 -0.31 0.16 8.57
CA ILE A 226 -0.26 1.03 9.73
C ILE A 226 -0.99 2.35 9.44
N THR A 227 -1.70 2.87 10.43
CA THR A 227 -2.21 4.24 10.42
C THR A 227 -1.84 4.96 11.71
N ARG A 228 -1.36 6.20 11.61
CA ARG A 228 -0.96 7.02 12.75
C ARG A 228 -1.60 8.39 12.67
N LYS A 229 -2.09 8.93 13.79
CA LYS A 229 -2.71 10.27 13.86
C LYS A 229 -1.67 11.32 14.25
N HIS A 230 -1.63 12.42 13.53
CA HIS A 230 -0.79 13.57 13.87
C HIS A 230 -1.24 14.17 15.21
N PRO A 231 -0.33 14.57 16.11
CA PRO A 231 -0.68 15.03 17.45
C PRO A 231 -1.46 16.35 17.50
N LEU A 232 -1.34 17.20 16.48
CA LEU A 232 -1.84 18.59 16.53
C LEU A 232 -2.88 18.94 15.45
N THR A 233 -3.08 18.07 14.46
CA THR A 233 -3.94 18.37 13.30
C THR A 233 -4.83 17.18 12.97
N GLU A 234 -5.87 17.40 12.18
CA GLU A 234 -6.71 16.31 11.65
C GLU A 234 -6.05 15.69 10.40
N THR A 235 -4.79 15.28 10.55
CA THR A 235 -3.97 14.61 9.54
C THR A 235 -3.54 13.26 10.07
N TRP A 236 -3.58 12.25 9.21
CA TRP A 236 -3.18 10.90 9.54
C TRP A 236 -2.22 10.39 8.48
N ALA A 237 -1.17 9.72 8.92
CA ALA A 237 -0.28 8.98 8.07
C ALA A 237 -0.80 7.55 7.90
N TRP A 238 -0.59 6.99 6.71
CA TRP A 238 -0.83 5.58 6.45
C TRP A 238 0.31 4.98 5.63
N ALA A 239 0.58 3.70 5.87
CA ALA A 239 1.44 2.90 5.01
C ALA A 239 0.90 1.49 4.86
N LEU A 240 1.03 0.95 3.65
CA LEU A 240 0.66 -0.40 3.27
C LEU A 240 1.88 -1.13 2.72
N GLU A 241 2.00 -2.42 3.05
CA GLU A 241 2.92 -3.34 2.40
C GLU A 241 2.15 -4.52 1.83
N TRP A 242 2.42 -4.81 0.55
CA TRP A 242 1.84 -5.93 -0.16
C TRP A 242 2.94 -6.92 -0.56
N ASN A 243 2.68 -8.18 -0.25
CA ASN A 243 3.44 -9.35 -0.71
C ASN A 243 4.96 -9.25 -0.52
N HIS A 244 5.40 -8.59 0.56
CA HIS A 244 6.81 -8.31 0.87
C HIS A 244 7.60 -7.56 -0.21
N SER A 245 6.92 -6.96 -1.20
CA SER A 245 7.56 -6.43 -2.40
C SER A 245 7.25 -4.97 -2.65
N ARG A 246 6.04 -4.50 -2.32
CA ARG A 246 5.57 -3.15 -2.64
C ARG A 246 5.09 -2.44 -1.38
N ARG A 247 5.59 -1.23 -1.17
CA ARG A 247 5.07 -0.29 -0.18
C ARG A 247 4.34 0.86 -0.86
N LEU A 248 3.30 1.33 -0.20
CA LEU A 248 2.58 2.55 -0.56
C LEU A 248 2.41 3.36 0.71
N MET A 249 2.54 4.67 0.60
CA MET A 249 2.35 5.56 1.74
C MET A 249 1.75 6.90 1.34
N GLY A 250 1.14 7.54 2.32
CA GLY A 250 0.63 8.89 2.18
C GLY A 250 -0.14 9.32 3.42
N PHE A 251 -1.06 10.26 3.20
CA PHE A 251 -1.86 10.84 4.26
C PHE A 251 -3.36 10.78 3.94
N PHE A 252 -4.20 10.88 4.96
CA PHE A 252 -5.59 11.30 4.83
C PHE A 252 -5.88 12.38 5.87
N GLY A 253 -6.86 13.24 5.61
CA GLY A 253 -7.11 14.42 6.44
C GLY A 253 -6.74 15.73 5.75
N GLU A 254 -6.40 16.75 6.53
CA GLU A 254 -6.15 18.11 6.03
C GLU A 254 -4.99 18.16 5.02
N PRO A 255 -5.16 18.84 3.87
CA PRO A 255 -4.14 18.86 2.81
C PRO A 255 -2.91 19.69 3.18
N ASP A 256 -3.09 20.85 3.83
CA ASP A 256 -1.97 21.77 4.09
C ASP A 256 -0.93 21.16 5.04
N PRO A 257 -1.30 20.59 6.21
CA PRO A 257 -0.31 19.93 7.08
C PRO A 257 0.36 18.73 6.41
N ALA A 258 -0.39 17.95 5.61
CA ALA A 258 0.17 16.84 4.85
C ALA A 258 1.21 17.31 3.84
N GLN A 259 0.91 18.40 3.12
CA GLN A 259 1.82 18.99 2.14
C GLN A 259 3.08 19.59 2.79
N ASP A 260 2.93 20.25 3.93
CA ASP A 260 4.06 20.80 4.70
C ASP A 260 5.02 19.69 5.14
N ILE A 261 4.47 18.57 5.62
CA ILE A 261 5.26 17.38 5.95
C ILE A 261 5.99 16.88 4.71
N VAL A 262 5.29 16.65 3.60
CA VAL A 262 5.91 16.16 2.35
C VAL A 262 7.02 17.10 1.86
N ASN A 263 6.82 18.41 1.98
CA ASN A 263 7.82 19.42 1.60
C ASN A 263 9.09 19.36 2.48
N SER A 264 8.94 18.91 3.73
CA SER A 264 10.05 18.73 4.67
C SER A 264 10.81 17.41 4.48
N LEU A 265 10.22 16.44 3.77
CA LEU A 265 10.86 15.14 3.53
C LEU A 265 12.06 15.27 2.59
N PRO A 266 13.10 14.44 2.78
CA PRO A 266 14.23 14.38 1.85
C PRO A 266 13.75 14.08 0.42
N ARG A 267 14.26 14.84 -0.55
CA ARG A 267 13.93 14.64 -1.96
C ARG A 267 14.70 13.45 -2.54
N LEU A 268 14.06 12.76 -3.47
CA LEU A 268 14.74 11.74 -4.26
C LEU A 268 15.69 12.41 -5.25
N GLU A 269 16.98 12.09 -5.14
CA GLU A 269 17.98 12.54 -6.10
C GLU A 269 17.90 11.71 -7.37
N VAL A 270 17.73 12.38 -8.51
CA VAL A 270 17.71 11.76 -9.83
C VAL A 270 18.91 12.27 -10.61
N LYS A 271 19.69 11.36 -11.20
CA LYS A 271 20.84 11.70 -12.04
C LYS A 271 20.41 11.75 -13.50
N THR A 272 20.45 12.93 -14.09
CA THR A 272 20.24 13.11 -15.52
C THR A 272 21.52 12.78 -16.28
N VAL A 273 21.46 11.76 -17.15
CA VAL A 273 22.60 11.30 -17.97
C VAL A 273 22.56 11.85 -19.39
N TYR A 274 21.40 12.30 -19.83
CA TYR A 274 21.21 12.92 -21.14
C TYR A 274 20.06 13.93 -21.06
N GLN A 275 20.23 15.08 -21.71
CA GLN A 275 19.18 16.08 -21.83
C GLN A 275 19.29 16.82 -23.17
N ALA A 276 18.16 16.89 -23.87
CA ALA A 276 17.89 17.61 -25.10
C ALA A 276 16.58 18.43 -24.90
N PRO A 277 16.19 19.32 -25.84
CA PRO A 277 15.04 20.21 -25.65
C PRO A 277 13.71 19.49 -25.34
N ASP A 278 13.58 18.25 -25.80
CA ASP A 278 12.34 17.45 -25.80
C ASP A 278 12.56 16.02 -25.30
N GLU A 279 13.79 15.68 -24.88
CA GLU A 279 14.13 14.37 -24.33
C GLU A 279 15.09 14.50 -23.15
N SER A 280 14.85 13.75 -22.08
CA SER A 280 15.83 13.57 -21.02
C SER A 280 15.87 12.11 -20.60
N LEU A 281 17.07 11.61 -20.33
CA LEU A 281 17.26 10.33 -19.66
C LEU A 281 17.78 10.60 -18.27
N SER A 282 17.03 10.11 -17.30
CA SER A 282 17.27 10.31 -15.89
C SER A 282 17.14 8.96 -15.19
N PHE A 283 18.05 8.68 -14.26
CA PHE A 283 18.02 7.44 -13.50
C PHE A 283 18.27 7.72 -12.02
N ARG A 284 17.80 6.79 -11.18
CA ARG A 284 18.10 6.77 -9.75
C ARG A 284 18.54 5.37 -9.38
N VAL A 285 19.53 5.29 -8.49
CA VAL A 285 19.95 4.01 -7.92
C VAL A 285 19.00 3.69 -6.77
N GLU A 286 18.40 2.49 -6.83
CA GLU A 286 17.55 1.99 -5.76
C GLU A 286 18.38 1.75 -4.49
N THR A 287 17.84 2.10 -3.33
CA THR A 287 18.52 1.94 -2.04
C THR A 287 17.76 0.92 -1.20
N PRO A 288 18.31 -0.28 -0.94
CA PRO A 288 17.63 -1.26 -0.11
C PRO A 288 17.63 -0.81 1.36
N LEU A 289 16.56 -1.15 2.08
CA LEU A 289 16.49 -0.98 3.54
C LEU A 289 16.88 -2.31 4.20
N LYS A 290 17.72 -2.25 5.24
CA LYS A 290 17.99 -3.44 6.05
C LYS A 290 16.82 -3.74 6.97
N GLU A 291 16.63 -5.01 7.31
CA GLU A 291 15.49 -5.45 8.13
C GLU A 291 15.54 -4.90 9.56
N ASP A 292 16.72 -4.67 10.13
CA ASP A 292 16.93 -4.06 11.45
C ASP A 292 16.74 -2.54 11.47
N GLU A 293 16.77 -1.91 10.29
CA GLU A 293 16.52 -0.47 10.11
C GLU A 293 15.04 -0.17 9.81
N ASP A 294 14.21 -1.21 9.61
CA ASP A 294 12.82 -1.10 9.18
C ASP A 294 11.83 -0.98 10.34
N ALA A 295 11.59 0.28 10.75
CA ALA A 295 10.69 0.61 11.84
C ALA A 295 9.24 0.92 11.41
N LEU A 296 8.92 0.84 10.11
CA LEU A 296 7.65 1.37 9.58
C LEU A 296 6.41 0.69 10.16
N PHE A 297 6.49 -0.61 10.43
CA PHE A 297 5.39 -1.42 10.97
C PHE A 297 5.64 -1.87 12.42
N LEU A 298 6.39 -1.08 13.19
CA LEU A 298 6.62 -1.30 14.61
C LEU A 298 5.79 -0.31 15.46
N VAL A 299 5.45 -0.73 16.67
CA VAL A 299 4.89 0.15 17.72
C VAL A 299 5.91 0.16 18.85
N PHE A 300 6.36 1.36 19.23
CA PHE A 300 7.26 1.55 20.36
C PHE A 300 6.42 1.87 21.59
N ASP A 301 6.48 1.02 22.62
CA ASP A 301 5.83 1.29 23.90
C ASP A 301 6.54 2.48 24.56
N GLY A 302 5.94 3.66 24.48
CA GLY A 302 6.63 4.92 24.75
C GLY A 302 5.76 6.00 25.40
N THR A 303 4.88 5.65 26.35
CA THR A 303 4.22 6.63 27.24
C THR A 303 4.06 6.08 28.67
N VAL A 304 5.16 5.71 29.32
CA VAL A 304 5.28 6.03 30.74
C VAL A 304 5.78 7.47 30.79
N GLN A 305 4.88 8.44 30.91
CA GLN A 305 5.29 9.77 31.35
C GLN A 305 5.95 9.59 32.72
N PRO A 306 7.18 10.09 32.95
CA PRO A 306 7.68 10.18 34.30
C PRO A 306 6.78 11.17 35.05
N ASP A 307 6.17 10.71 36.15
CA ASP A 307 5.50 11.57 37.11
C ASP A 307 6.46 12.72 37.47
N THR A 308 6.08 13.95 37.10
CA THR A 308 6.71 15.19 37.58
C THR A 308 5.65 16.09 38.18
#